data_AF-R6TXV6-F1
#
_entry.id   AF-R6TXV6-F1
#
_cell.length_a   1.000
_cell.length_b   1.000
_cell.length_c   1.000
_cell.angle_alpha   90.00
_cell.angle_beta   90.00
_cell.angle_gamma   90.00
#
_symmetry.space_group_name_H-M   'P 1'
#
loop_
_entity.id
_entity.type
_entity.pdbx_description
1 polymer ?
#
loop_
_entity_poly.entity_id
_entity_poly.type
_entity_poly.pdbx_seq_one_letter_code
_entity_poly.pdbx_strand_id
1 'polypeptide(L)'
;MRKYGEDIDKMQQDAVRRMQEMQSRGKAGGMTVQHRQTNNQPKADNEDYPEPQPVKGQGKIKEAPSHKQGNFLDLLLNDKERSLIVLLLVLLSAEKTDTGLMLALIYLLL
;
A
#
# COMPACT_ATOMS: atom_id res chain seq x y z
N MET A 1 -12.33 -27.87 13.57
CA MET A 1 -11.94 -26.96 12.47
C MET A 1 -10.58 -26.31 12.72
N ARG A 2 -9.45 -26.94 12.33
CA ARG A 2 -8.10 -26.31 12.35
C ARG A 2 -7.35 -26.43 11.00
N LYS A 3 -7.98 -27.03 9.99
CA LYS A 3 -7.36 -27.38 8.70
C LYS A 3 -7.19 -26.19 7.75
N TYR A 4 -8.10 -25.22 7.78
CA TYR A 4 -8.11 -24.11 6.81
C TYR A 4 -6.93 -23.14 6.92
N GLY A 5 -6.40 -22.90 8.13
CA GLY A 5 -5.24 -22.01 8.29
C GLY A 5 -3.98 -22.60 7.66
N GLU A 6 -3.78 -23.91 7.83
CA GLU A 6 -2.61 -24.63 7.31
C GLU A 6 -2.58 -24.67 5.76
N ASP A 7 -3.76 -24.74 5.13
CA ASP A 7 -3.88 -24.74 3.68
C ASP A 7 -3.62 -23.34 3.08
N ILE A 8 -4.03 -22.27 3.79
CA ILE A 8 -3.75 -20.89 3.38
C ILE A 8 -2.24 -20.60 3.49
N ASP A 9 -1.57 -21.06 4.54
CA ASP A 9 -0.13 -20.86 4.72
C ASP A 9 0.68 -21.56 3.61
N LYS A 10 0.30 -22.79 3.25
CA LYS A 10 0.93 -23.53 2.13
C LYS A 10 0.71 -22.83 0.79
N MET A 11 -0.48 -22.28 0.57
CA MET A 11 -0.79 -21.54 -0.66
C MET A 11 0.01 -20.24 -0.76
N GLN A 12 0.18 -19.50 0.35
CA GLN A 12 1.02 -18.31 0.39
C GLN A 12 2.49 -18.64 0.10
N GLN A 13 3.01 -19.73 0.68
CA GLN A 13 4.37 -20.17 0.43
C GLN A 13 4.59 -20.56 -1.05
N ASP A 14 3.64 -21.26 -1.67
CA ASP A 14 3.73 -21.61 -3.09
C ASP A 14 3.61 -20.37 -4.00
N ALA A 15 2.75 -19.41 -3.66
CA ALA A 15 2.57 -18.17 -4.41
C ALA A 15 3.85 -17.32 -4.42
N VAL A 16 4.50 -17.16 -3.26
CA VAL A 16 5.76 -16.40 -3.15
C VAL A 16 6.88 -17.08 -3.94
N ARG A 17 6.98 -18.42 -3.88
CA ARG A 17 7.98 -19.18 -4.65
C ARG A 17 7.80 -18.97 -6.16
N ARG A 18 6.58 -19.11 -6.67
CA ARG A 18 6.27 -18.89 -8.09
C ARG A 18 6.51 -17.44 -8.52
N MET A 19 6.21 -16.47 -7.66
CA MET A 19 6.48 -15.06 -7.93
C MET A 19 7.98 -14.80 -8.09
N GLN A 20 8.83 -15.40 -7.24
CA GLN A 20 10.28 -15.28 -7.35
C GLN A 20 10.82 -15.95 -8.62
N GLU A 21 10.30 -17.11 -8.99
CA GLU A 21 10.64 -17.77 -10.26
C GLU A 21 10.23 -16.91 -11.47
N MET A 22 9.04 -16.30 -11.46
CA MET A 22 8.63 -15.38 -12.54
C MET A 22 9.48 -14.10 -12.56
N GLN A 23 9.80 -13.53 -11.41
CA GLN A 23 10.60 -12.31 -11.33
C GLN A 23 12.04 -12.54 -11.78
N SER A 24 12.64 -13.67 -11.43
CA SER A 24 13.99 -14.06 -11.88
C SER A 24 14.01 -14.32 -13.38
N ARG A 25 12.98 -14.96 -13.94
CA ARG A 25 12.83 -15.13 -15.40
C ARG A 25 12.58 -13.81 -16.12
N GLY A 26 11.86 -12.86 -15.52
CA GLY A 26 11.65 -11.52 -16.09
C GLY A 26 12.90 -10.63 -16.03
N LYS A 27 13.76 -10.82 -15.03
CA LYS A 27 15.05 -10.11 -14.91
C LYS A 27 16.14 -10.73 -15.80
N ALA A 28 16.14 -12.06 -15.96
CA ALA A 28 17.05 -12.76 -16.87
C ALA A 28 16.59 -12.71 -18.35
N GLY A 29 15.29 -12.49 -18.60
CA GLY A 29 14.68 -12.33 -19.92
C GLY A 29 14.61 -10.89 -20.41
N GLY A 30 15.50 -10.01 -19.93
CA GLY A 30 15.74 -8.69 -20.51
C GLY A 30 16.48 -8.79 -21.84
N MET A 31 15.96 -9.55 -22.80
CA MET A 31 16.48 -9.58 -24.17
C MET A 31 15.33 -9.75 -25.16
N THR A 32 14.95 -8.61 -25.75
CA THR A 32 14.32 -8.49 -27.06
C THR A 32 13.27 -9.54 -27.41
N VAL A 33 11.99 -9.21 -27.20
CA VAL A 33 10.94 -9.69 -28.13
C VAL A 33 11.17 -8.96 -29.44
N GLN A 34 12.18 -9.42 -30.18
CA GLN A 34 12.39 -9.06 -31.57
C GLN A 34 11.38 -9.88 -32.36
N HIS A 35 10.42 -9.16 -32.91
CA HIS A 35 9.55 -9.59 -34.00
C HIS A 35 10.40 -10.32 -35.05
N ARG A 36 10.34 -11.65 -35.11
CA ARG A 36 10.79 -12.43 -36.27
C ARG A 36 9.68 -13.39 -36.65
N GLN A 37 8.88 -12.90 -37.60
CA GLN A 37 7.98 -13.69 -38.43
C GLN A 37 8.76 -14.87 -39.02
N THR A 38 8.36 -16.10 -38.69
CA THR A 38 8.44 -17.24 -39.60
C THR A 38 7.23 -18.13 -39.38
N ASN A 39 6.25 -17.94 -40.25
CA ASN A 39 5.34 -18.93 -40.82
C ASN A 39 5.48 -20.37 -40.28
N ASN A 40 4.49 -20.82 -39.51
CA ASN A 40 3.83 -22.14 -39.61
C ASN A 40 2.74 -22.23 -38.53
N GLN A 41 1.49 -21.94 -38.92
CA GLN A 41 0.30 -22.24 -38.12
C GLN A 41 0.04 -23.76 -38.10
N PRO A 42 -0.57 -24.27 -37.02
CA PRO A 42 -1.85 -24.93 -37.18
C PRO A 42 -2.95 -24.08 -36.53
N LYS A 43 -4.00 -23.81 -37.31
CA LYS A 43 -5.23 -23.17 -36.87
C LYS A 43 -5.84 -23.93 -35.69
N ALA A 44 -6.16 -23.23 -34.61
CA ALA A 44 -7.22 -23.60 -33.68
C ALA A 44 -8.16 -22.40 -33.57
N ASP A 45 -9.44 -22.70 -33.76
CA ASP A 45 -10.56 -21.77 -33.85
C ASP A 45 -10.63 -20.76 -32.71
N ASN A 46 -11.15 -19.58 -33.07
CA ASN A 46 -11.60 -18.55 -32.16
C ASN A 46 -12.60 -19.11 -31.15
N GLU A 47 -12.31 -18.96 -29.85
CA GLU A 47 -13.36 -18.59 -28.90
C GLU A 47 -12.86 -17.43 -28.02
N ASP A 48 -13.83 -16.55 -27.80
CA ASP A 48 -13.82 -15.22 -27.21
C ASP A 48 -13.17 -15.21 -25.80
N TYR A 49 -11.93 -14.73 -25.70
CA TYR A 49 -11.34 -14.29 -24.44
C TYR A 49 -10.76 -12.89 -24.66
N PRO A 50 -11.10 -11.89 -23.82
CA PRO A 50 -10.42 -10.61 -23.86
C PRO A 50 -8.96 -10.85 -23.47
N GLU A 51 -8.07 -10.77 -24.45
CA GLU A 51 -6.62 -10.79 -24.27
C GLU A 51 -6.25 -9.59 -23.37
N PRO A 52 -5.70 -9.81 -22.15
CA PRO A 52 -5.21 -8.70 -21.35
C PRO A 52 -3.94 -8.18 -22.03
N GLN A 53 -4.11 -7.15 -22.87
CA GLN A 53 -3.00 -6.39 -23.41
C GLN A 53 -2.12 -5.89 -22.25
N PRO A 54 -0.79 -6.06 -22.30
CA PRO A 54 0.10 -5.47 -21.31
C PRO A 54 0.14 -3.96 -21.57
N VAL A 55 -0.66 -3.21 -20.82
CA VAL A 55 -0.61 -1.75 -20.75
C VAL A 55 0.73 -1.30 -20.16
N LYS A 56 1.76 -1.23 -21.00
CA LYS A 56 2.93 -0.38 -20.75
C LYS A 56 2.54 1.06 -21.09
N GLY A 57 2.29 1.86 -20.06
CA GLY A 57 2.27 3.31 -20.20
C GLY A 57 1.25 4.02 -19.35
N GLN A 58 1.71 4.51 -18.19
CA GLN A 58 1.24 5.76 -17.59
C GLN A 58 -0.25 5.84 -17.21
N GLY A 59 -0.74 4.83 -16.51
CA GLY A 59 -1.66 5.14 -15.41
C GLY A 59 -0.78 5.39 -14.19
N LYS A 60 -0.76 6.61 -13.63
CA LYS A 60 -0.36 6.81 -12.23
C LYS A 60 -1.04 5.69 -11.47
N ILE A 61 -0.26 4.74 -10.94
CA ILE A 61 -0.73 3.87 -9.88
C ILE A 61 -1.15 4.88 -8.83
N LYS A 62 -2.46 5.17 -8.75
CA LYS A 62 -3.02 5.82 -7.57
C LYS A 62 -2.67 4.81 -6.50
N GLU A 63 -1.55 5.07 -5.83
CA GLU A 63 -1.13 4.37 -4.64
C GLU A 63 -2.42 4.17 -3.86
N ALA A 64 -2.84 2.91 -3.71
CA ALA A 64 -3.91 2.57 -2.78
C ALA A 64 -3.59 3.34 -1.52
N PRO A 65 -4.54 4.08 -0.90
CA PRO A 65 -4.22 4.94 0.22
C PRO A 65 -3.58 4.03 1.25
N SER A 66 -2.25 4.11 1.33
CA SER A 66 -1.47 3.46 2.35
C SER A 66 -2.15 3.93 3.61
N HIS A 67 -2.73 2.99 4.34
CA HIS A 67 -3.36 3.30 5.62
C HIS A 67 -2.21 3.73 6.53
N LYS A 68 -1.83 5.00 6.40
CA LYS A 68 -0.73 5.64 7.09
C LYS A 68 -1.20 5.74 8.53
N GLN A 69 -0.85 4.72 9.30
CA GLN A 69 -0.89 4.74 10.76
C GLN A 69 -0.03 5.89 11.35
N GLY A 70 0.67 6.67 10.52
CA GLY A 70 1.62 7.70 10.92
C GLY A 70 1.07 9.12 11.12
N ASN A 71 -0.23 9.38 11.02
CA ASN A 71 -0.68 10.77 10.88
C ASN A 71 -1.50 11.32 12.06
N PHE A 72 -1.56 10.68 13.25
CA PHE A 72 -2.31 11.28 14.36
C PHE A 72 -1.66 12.57 14.86
N LEU A 73 -0.34 12.57 15.05
CA LEU A 73 0.41 13.77 15.39
C LEU A 73 0.36 14.80 14.27
N ASP A 74 0.43 14.33 13.01
CA ASP A 74 0.31 15.20 11.86
C ASP A 74 -1.08 15.87 11.82
N LEU A 75 -2.17 15.14 12.10
CA LEU A 75 -3.52 15.70 12.17
C LEU A 75 -3.69 16.73 13.31
N LEU A 76 -3.01 16.51 14.44
CA LEU A 76 -3.01 17.43 15.58
C LEU A 76 -2.14 18.68 15.34
N LEU A 77 -1.04 18.55 14.59
CA LEU A 77 -0.07 19.62 14.35
C LEU A 77 -0.29 20.38 13.03
N ASN A 78 -1.01 19.79 12.08
CA ASN A 78 -1.29 20.38 10.77
C ASN A 78 -2.34 21.51 10.87
N ASP A 79 -3.12 21.54 11.95
CA ASP A 79 -3.99 22.67 12.28
C ASP A 79 -3.24 23.61 13.24
N LYS A 80 -3.15 24.90 12.87
CA LYS A 80 -2.39 25.90 13.64
C LYS A 80 -2.99 26.14 15.02
N GLU A 81 -4.31 26.07 15.16
CA GLU A 81 -5.00 26.28 16.43
C GLU A 81 -4.81 25.07 17.35
N ARG A 82 -4.99 23.85 16.80
CA ARG A 82 -4.75 22.61 17.55
C ARG A 82 -3.28 22.45 17.92
N SER A 83 -2.36 22.77 17.01
CA SER A 83 -0.93 22.77 17.27
C SER A 83 -0.55 23.75 18.39
N LEU A 84 -1.20 24.93 18.45
CA LEU A 84 -0.98 25.90 19.52
C LEU A 84 -1.47 25.35 20.87
N ILE A 85 -2.64 24.73 20.91
CA ILE A 85 -3.19 24.09 22.12
C ILE A 85 -2.28 22.96 22.60
N VAL A 86 -1.76 22.13 21.69
CA VAL A 86 -0.80 21.07 22.02
C VAL A 86 0.52 21.65 22.54
N LEU A 87 1.04 22.72 21.93
CA LEU A 87 2.23 23.41 22.42
C LEU A 87 2.01 23.98 23.82
N LEU A 88 0.86 24.60 24.07
CA LEU A 88 0.46 25.08 25.40
C LEU A 88 0.41 23.93 26.40
N LEU A 89 -0.25 22.82 26.08
CA LEU A 89 -0.28 21.63 26.95
C LEU A 89 1.13 21.13 27.30
N VAL A 90 2.05 21.12 26.33
CA VAL A 90 3.45 20.73 26.57
C VAL A 90 4.16 21.72 27.50
N LEU A 91 4.02 23.02 27.24
CA LEU A 91 4.63 24.07 28.09
C LEU A 91 4.08 24.05 29.52
N LEU A 92 2.75 23.90 29.65
CA LEU A 92 2.06 23.84 30.93
C LEU A 92 2.30 22.51 31.66
N SER A 93 2.72 21.44 30.98
CA SER A 93 2.98 20.14 31.62
C SER A 93 4.18 20.15 32.56
N ALA A 94 5.14 21.06 32.33
CA ALA A 94 6.31 21.24 33.18
C ALA A 94 6.03 22.12 34.42
N GLU A 95 4.97 22.91 34.36
CA GLU A 95 4.52 23.75 35.48
C GLU A 95 3.41 23.05 36.27
N LYS A 96 3.31 23.35 37.58
CA LYS A 96 2.16 22.94 38.40
C LYS A 96 0.95 23.79 38.07
N THR A 97 0.49 23.70 36.83
CA THR A 97 -0.62 24.48 36.31
C THR A 97 -1.96 23.90 36.74
N ASP A 98 -2.99 24.74 36.78
CA ASP A 98 -4.33 24.38 37.23
C ASP A 98 -4.92 23.22 36.38
N THR A 99 -5.43 22.19 37.06
CA THR A 99 -6.02 21.02 36.42
C THR A 99 -7.23 21.39 35.54
N GLY A 100 -8.01 22.39 35.93
CA GLY A 100 -9.13 22.91 35.15
C GLY A 100 -8.67 23.56 33.85
N LEU A 101 -7.53 24.27 33.85
CA LEU A 101 -6.94 24.82 32.63
C LEU A 101 -6.48 23.71 31.67
N MET A 102 -5.82 22.68 32.19
CA MET A 102 -5.44 21.50 31.39
C MET A 102 -6.67 20.81 30.78
N LEU A 103 -7.73 20.62 31.57
CA LEU A 103 -8.98 20.04 31.09
C LEU A 103 -9.68 20.92 30.04
N ALA A 104 -9.66 22.24 30.21
CA ALA A 104 -10.23 23.17 29.23
C ALA A 104 -9.49 23.09 27.89
N LEU A 105 -8.15 23.01 27.91
CA LEU A 105 -7.34 22.85 26.70
C LEU A 105 -7.60 21.49 26.02
N ILE A 106 -7.73 20.41 26.79
CA ILE A 106 -8.09 19.09 26.26
C ILE A 106 -9.52 19.10 25.70
N TYR A 107 -10.46 19.78 26.36
CA TYR A 107 -11.83 19.92 25.90
C TYR A 107 -11.92 20.71 24.59
N LEU A 108 -11.10 21.75 24.42
CA LEU A 108 -11.01 22.51 23.17
C LEU A 108 -10.38 21.68 22.04
N LEU A 109 -9.59 20.64 22.37
CA LEU A 109 -8.96 19.74 21.41
C LEU A 109 -9.93 18.67 20.86
N LEU A 110 -10.90 18.25 21.69
CA LEU A 110 -11.94 17.26 21.36
C LEU A 110 -12.97 17.85 20.40
#